data_AF-A0A3M1JRJ1-F1
#
_entry.id   AF-A0A3M1JRJ1-F1
#
_cell.length_a   1.000
_cell.length_b   1.000
_cell.length_c   1.000
_cell.angle_alpha   90.00
_cell.angle_beta   90.00
_cell.angle_gamma   90.00
#
_symmetry.space_group_name_H-M   'P 1'
#
loop_
_entity.id
_entity.type
_entity.pdbx_description
1 polymer ?
#
loop_
_entity_poly.entity_id
_entity_poly.type
_entity_poly.pdbx_seq_one_letter_code
_entity_poly.pdbx_strand_id
1 'polypeptide(L)'
;MIRMSILVVAACMALPAWSGKSAELSPEAAAARAFVAETSARLKALWMESAQAAWAKATNITEETIAAETAASAKVLAAEAEAVREAARFNDVETDADTRRQLEILKTMSSSPAPRDPEKVAELAAIMSRMEAIYGAGKVCDNGRCRDLQELTRVMAESRDADELLAAWVGWRTVSPEIRPLYQRFVALTREGARQIGFDDLGALWRSGYDMTPEQFADEVERLWAQVAPLY
;
A
#
# COMPACT_ATOMS: atom_id res chain seq x y z
N MET A 1 1.05 73.38 45.05
CA MET A 1 0.91 72.03 45.64
C MET A 1 -0.47 71.52 45.31
N ILE A 2 -0.58 70.43 44.54
CA ILE A 2 -1.61 69.36 44.61
C ILE A 2 -1.11 68.28 43.64
N ARG A 3 -0.67 67.15 44.19
CA ARG A 3 -0.30 65.92 43.46
C ARG A 3 -1.60 65.17 43.17
N MET A 4 -1.87 64.86 41.90
CA MET A 4 -2.98 64.01 41.48
C MET A 4 -2.47 62.59 41.30
N SER A 5 -2.75 61.73 42.29
CA SER A 5 -2.39 60.31 42.26
C SER A 5 -3.36 59.54 41.35
N ILE A 6 -2.81 58.84 40.36
CA ILE A 6 -3.55 57.92 39.48
C ILE A 6 -3.63 56.57 40.19
N LEU A 7 -4.84 56.13 40.51
CA LEU A 7 -5.14 54.79 41.02
C LEU A 7 -5.28 53.83 39.82
N VAL A 8 -4.36 52.88 39.67
CA VAL A 8 -4.49 51.76 38.72
C VAL A 8 -5.21 50.62 39.44
N VAL A 9 -6.44 50.32 39.03
CA VAL A 9 -7.19 49.14 39.47
C VAL A 9 -6.77 47.96 38.59
N ALA A 10 -5.95 47.06 39.13
CA ALA A 10 -5.63 45.79 38.50
C ALA A 10 -6.79 44.81 38.72
N ALA A 11 -7.69 44.70 37.74
CA ALA A 11 -8.71 43.67 37.70
C ALA A 11 -8.06 42.34 37.25
N CYS A 12 -7.73 41.48 38.20
CA CYS A 12 -7.30 40.12 37.95
C CYS A 12 -8.51 39.29 37.48
N MET A 13 -8.77 39.25 36.16
CA MET A 13 -9.70 38.29 35.59
C MET A 13 -9.04 36.92 35.63
N ALA A 14 -9.43 36.11 36.62
CA ALA A 14 -9.12 34.69 36.65
C ALA A 14 -9.81 34.03 35.45
N LEU A 15 -9.03 33.71 34.42
CA LEU A 15 -9.47 32.79 33.38
C LEU A 15 -9.84 31.47 34.05
N PRO A 16 -11.03 30.89 33.78
CA PRO A 16 -11.35 29.57 34.31
C PRO A 16 -10.30 28.61 33.78
N ALA A 17 -9.52 28.01 34.69
CA ALA A 17 -8.65 26.92 34.36
C ALA A 17 -9.54 25.82 33.76
N TRP A 18 -9.41 25.62 32.45
CA TRP A 18 -10.01 24.50 31.76
C TRP A 18 -9.32 23.26 32.32
N SER A 19 -9.89 22.70 33.40
CA SER A 19 -9.54 21.37 33.88
C SER A 19 -10.12 20.40 32.86
N GLY A 20 -9.47 20.31 31.70
CA GLY A 20 -9.63 19.20 30.79
C GLY A 20 -9.17 17.99 31.56
N LYS A 21 -10.10 17.27 32.19
CA LYS A 21 -9.88 15.91 32.62
C LYS A 21 -9.49 15.16 31.35
N SER A 22 -8.20 14.92 31.15
CA SER A 22 -7.71 14.06 30.08
C SER A 22 -8.49 12.75 30.26
N ALA A 23 -9.39 12.45 29.33
CA ALA A 23 -10.11 11.20 29.37
C ALA A 23 -9.04 10.11 29.35
N GLU A 24 -8.94 9.36 30.45
CA GLU A 24 -8.06 8.20 30.50
C GLU A 24 -8.52 7.27 29.38
N LEU A 25 -7.57 6.89 28.51
CA LEU A 25 -7.81 5.95 27.44
C LEU A 25 -8.36 4.65 28.03
N SER A 26 -9.28 3.99 27.34
CA SER A 26 -9.65 2.63 27.72
C SER A 26 -8.40 1.73 27.69
N PRO A 27 -8.39 0.61 28.43
CA PRO A 27 -7.28 -0.35 28.37
C PRO A 27 -6.94 -0.78 26.93
N GLU A 28 -7.95 -0.95 26.09
CA GLU A 28 -7.82 -1.30 24.67
C GLU A 28 -7.19 -0.16 23.86
N ALA A 29 -7.61 1.08 24.09
CA ALA A 29 -7.04 2.26 23.43
C ALA A 29 -5.59 2.52 23.86
N ALA A 30 -5.27 2.29 25.14
CA ALA A 30 -3.90 2.34 25.64
C ALA A 30 -3.01 1.24 25.02
N ALA A 31 -3.55 0.03 24.86
CA ALA A 31 -2.87 -1.07 24.17
C ALA A 31 -2.63 -0.77 22.68
N ALA A 32 -3.61 -0.16 21.99
CA ALA A 32 -3.47 0.27 20.60
C ALA A 32 -2.34 1.30 20.44
N ARG A 33 -2.29 2.30 21.33
CA ARG A 33 -1.23 3.32 21.35
C ARG A 33 0.15 2.70 21.61
N ALA A 34 0.26 1.79 22.57
CA ALA A 34 1.51 1.09 22.85
C ALA A 34 1.96 0.24 21.65
N PHE A 35 1.05 -0.52 21.05
CA PHE A 35 1.31 -1.32 19.86
C PHE A 35 1.88 -0.47 18.71
N VAL A 36 1.24 0.67 18.40
CA VAL A 36 1.69 1.58 17.35
C VAL A 36 3.09 2.13 17.65
N ALA A 37 3.35 2.54 18.89
CA ALA A 37 4.65 3.09 19.28
C ALA A 37 5.78 2.06 19.15
N GLU A 38 5.56 0.84 19.64
CA GLU A 38 6.51 -0.27 19.55
C GLU A 38 6.75 -0.71 18.10
N THR A 39 5.68 -0.86 17.33
CA THR A 39 5.74 -1.24 15.92
C THR A 39 6.47 -0.19 15.09
N SER A 40 6.18 1.09 15.30
CA SER A 40 6.86 2.19 14.62
C SER A 40 8.36 2.20 14.92
N ALA A 41 8.76 2.03 16.18
CA ALA A 41 10.17 1.95 16.56
C ALA A 41 10.88 0.75 15.91
N ARG A 42 10.24 -0.43 15.93
CA ARG A 42 10.77 -1.66 15.31
C ARG A 42 10.90 -1.50 13.79
N LEU A 43 9.86 -1.06 13.10
CA LEU A 43 9.86 -0.89 11.64
C LEU A 43 10.89 0.15 11.22
N LYS A 44 11.00 1.27 11.93
CA LYS A 44 12.02 2.29 11.65
C LYS A 44 13.44 1.73 11.70
N ALA A 45 13.77 0.92 12.70
CA ALA A 45 15.09 0.29 12.81
C ALA A 45 15.36 -0.66 11.64
N LEU A 46 14.39 -1.50 11.29
CA LEU A 46 14.50 -2.44 10.16
C LEU A 46 14.61 -1.72 8.81
N TRP A 47 13.81 -0.67 8.60
CA TRP A 47 13.88 0.15 7.39
C TRP A 47 15.23 0.86 7.25
N MET A 48 15.82 1.34 8.34
CA MET A 48 17.17 1.92 8.30
C MET A 48 18.22 0.89 7.90
N GLU A 49 18.18 -0.33 8.44
CA GLU A 49 19.08 -1.43 8.07
C GLU A 49 18.92 -1.79 6.59
N SER A 50 17.68 -1.99 6.14
CA SER A 50 17.37 -2.31 4.74
C SER A 50 17.79 -1.20 3.78
N ALA A 51 17.56 0.07 4.13
CA ALA A 51 17.97 1.21 3.30
C ALA A 51 19.49 1.30 3.14
N GLN A 52 20.27 1.02 4.20
CA GLN A 52 21.72 0.98 4.12
C GLN A 52 22.22 -0.16 3.23
N ALA A 53 21.65 -1.36 3.36
CA ALA A 53 21.99 -2.51 2.53
C ALA A 53 21.62 -2.26 1.05
N ALA A 54 20.45 -1.67 0.80
CA ALA A 54 20.01 -1.28 -0.54
C ALA A 54 20.95 -0.25 -1.17
N TRP A 55 21.40 0.76 -0.42
CA TRP A 55 22.37 1.75 -0.89
C TRP A 55 23.73 1.11 -1.20
N ALA A 56 24.23 0.23 -0.34
CA ALA A 56 25.48 -0.50 -0.57
C ALA A 56 25.43 -1.32 -1.87
N LYS A 57 24.35 -2.10 -2.08
CA LYS A 57 24.13 -2.84 -3.34
C LYS A 57 24.06 -1.88 -4.54
N ALA A 58 23.30 -0.80 -4.45
CA ALA A 58 23.11 0.13 -5.56
C ALA A 58 24.41 0.84 -5.99
N THR A 59 25.35 1.03 -5.06
CA THR A 59 26.64 1.70 -5.31
C THR A 59 27.81 0.74 -5.54
N ASN A 60 27.65 -0.54 -5.21
CA ASN A 60 28.66 -1.58 -5.43
C ASN A 60 28.00 -2.97 -5.56
N ILE A 61 27.65 -3.39 -6.77
CA ILE A 61 26.92 -4.64 -7.01
C ILE A 61 27.87 -5.84 -6.93
N THR A 62 27.80 -6.58 -5.83
CA THR A 62 28.50 -7.86 -5.60
C THR A 62 27.56 -8.89 -4.98
N GLU A 63 27.89 -10.19 -5.07
CA GLU A 63 27.13 -11.26 -4.40
C GLU A 63 26.91 -11.01 -2.89
N GLU A 64 27.91 -10.45 -2.22
CA GLU A 64 27.83 -10.09 -0.80
C GLU A 64 26.77 -9.01 -0.55
N THR A 65 26.80 -7.91 -1.33
CA THR A 65 25.82 -6.83 -1.19
C THR A 65 24.41 -7.26 -1.60
N ILE A 66 24.28 -8.16 -2.58
CA ILE A 66 23.00 -8.77 -2.98
C ILE A 66 22.44 -9.61 -1.83
N ALA A 67 23.25 -10.48 -1.23
CA ALA A 67 22.83 -11.31 -0.11
C ALA A 67 22.45 -10.48 1.13
N ALA A 68 23.23 -9.45 1.45
CA ALA A 68 22.96 -8.54 2.57
C ALA A 68 21.62 -7.78 2.38
N GLU A 69 21.38 -7.22 1.20
CA GLU A 69 20.13 -6.53 0.90
C GLU A 69 18.94 -7.49 0.90
N THR A 70 19.08 -8.69 0.31
CA THR A 70 18.03 -9.72 0.32
C THR A 70 17.63 -10.10 1.74
N ALA A 71 18.62 -10.33 2.62
CA ALA A 71 18.37 -10.68 4.01
C ALA A 71 17.68 -9.54 4.79
N ALA A 72 18.12 -8.29 4.60
CA ALA A 72 17.52 -7.14 5.26
C ALA A 72 16.08 -6.88 4.78
N SER A 73 15.85 -6.98 3.46
CA SER A 73 14.52 -6.83 2.85
C SER A 73 13.55 -7.93 3.30
N ALA A 74 14.02 -9.17 3.49
CA ALA A 74 13.21 -10.24 4.05
C ALA A 74 12.74 -9.95 5.49
N LYS A 75 13.59 -9.34 6.33
CA LYS A 75 13.22 -8.94 7.69
C LYS A 75 12.15 -7.85 7.70
N VAL A 76 12.30 -6.84 6.83
CA VAL A 76 11.30 -5.77 6.66
C VAL A 76 9.97 -6.36 6.25
N LEU A 77 9.95 -7.17 5.19
CA LEU A 77 8.72 -7.78 4.66
C LEU A 77 7.99 -8.62 5.74
N ALA A 78 8.73 -9.41 6.51
CA ALA A 78 8.16 -10.21 7.60
C ALA A 78 7.54 -9.33 8.70
N ALA A 79 8.25 -8.26 9.10
CA ALA A 79 7.78 -7.35 10.14
C ALA A 79 6.57 -6.51 9.69
N GLU A 80 6.54 -6.05 8.44
CA GLU A 80 5.39 -5.34 7.87
C GLU A 80 4.15 -6.24 7.78
N ALA A 81 4.33 -7.48 7.32
CA ALA A 81 3.24 -8.45 7.26
C ALA A 81 2.67 -8.75 8.65
N GLU A 82 3.52 -8.82 9.68
CA GLU A 82 3.11 -8.94 11.08
C GLU A 82 2.36 -7.69 11.55
N ALA A 83 2.90 -6.49 11.29
CA ALA A 83 2.29 -5.23 11.68
C ALA A 83 0.89 -5.03 11.08
N VAL A 84 0.71 -5.34 9.79
CA VAL A 84 -0.59 -5.30 9.10
C VAL A 84 -1.62 -6.21 9.81
N ARG A 85 -1.22 -7.46 10.13
CA ARG A 85 -2.11 -8.42 10.80
C ARG A 85 -2.47 -8.00 12.21
N GLU A 86 -1.50 -7.52 12.98
CA GLU A 86 -1.71 -7.12 14.37
C GLU A 86 -2.50 -5.81 14.48
N ALA A 87 -2.30 -4.86 13.56
CA ALA A 87 -3.08 -3.62 13.49
C ALA A 87 -4.59 -3.90 13.32
N ALA A 88 -4.94 -4.96 12.59
CA ALA A 88 -6.34 -5.37 12.40
C ALA A 88 -7.06 -5.81 13.69
N ARG A 89 -6.33 -6.10 14.77
CA ARG A 89 -6.93 -6.40 16.09
C ARG A 89 -7.58 -5.16 16.72
N PHE A 90 -7.21 -3.97 16.25
CA PHE A 90 -7.69 -2.69 16.76
C PHE A 90 -8.71 -2.02 15.84
N ASN A 91 -9.29 -2.75 14.88
CA ASN A 91 -10.28 -2.22 13.94
C ASN A 91 -11.45 -1.54 14.66
N ASP A 92 -12.00 -2.21 15.67
CA ASP A 92 -13.18 -1.75 16.42
C ASP A 92 -12.83 -1.00 17.73
N VAL A 93 -11.56 -0.65 17.94
CA VAL A 93 -11.09 0.02 19.16
C VAL A 93 -11.13 1.54 19.01
N GLU A 94 -12.04 2.20 19.69
CA GLU A 94 -12.05 3.67 19.76
C GLU A 94 -10.76 4.19 20.41
N THR A 95 -10.03 5.06 19.72
CA THR A 95 -8.73 5.60 20.18
C THR A 95 -8.55 7.04 19.67
N ASP A 96 -7.50 7.72 20.13
CA ASP A 96 -7.21 9.07 19.67
C ASP A 96 -6.89 9.12 18.16
N ALA A 97 -7.11 10.28 17.54
CA ALA A 97 -6.99 10.45 16.09
C ALA A 97 -5.60 10.10 15.54
N ASP A 98 -4.54 10.35 16.30
CA ASP A 98 -3.16 10.05 15.89
C ASP A 98 -2.91 8.54 15.89
N THR A 99 -3.28 7.86 16.98
CA THR A 99 -3.22 6.39 17.06
C THR A 99 -4.06 5.74 15.96
N ARG A 100 -5.29 6.24 15.73
CA ARG A 100 -6.17 5.75 14.65
C ARG A 100 -5.50 5.91 13.29
N ARG A 101 -4.92 7.08 12.99
CA ARG A 101 -4.24 7.32 11.72
C ARG A 101 -3.07 6.36 11.50
N GLN A 102 -2.25 6.14 12.53
CA GLN A 102 -1.11 5.23 12.43
C GLN A 102 -1.55 3.76 12.22
N LEU A 103 -2.62 3.32 12.88
CA LEU A 103 -3.21 1.99 12.62
C LEU A 103 -3.69 1.85 11.17
N GLU A 104 -4.37 2.86 10.62
CA GLU A 104 -4.79 2.82 9.21
C GLU A 104 -3.59 2.75 8.26
N ILE A 105 -2.54 3.54 8.51
CA ILE A 105 -1.30 3.48 7.71
C ILE A 105 -0.73 2.07 7.71
N LEU A 106 -0.58 1.44 8.89
CA LEU A 106 -0.07 0.07 9.01
C LEU A 106 -0.90 -0.92 8.18
N LYS A 107 -2.23 -0.83 8.19
CA LYS A 107 -3.10 -1.72 7.41
C LYS A 107 -2.97 -1.50 5.90
N THR A 108 -2.74 -0.26 5.47
CA THR A 108 -2.58 0.11 4.05
C THR A 108 -1.20 -0.20 3.47
N MET A 109 -0.23 -0.65 4.28
CA MET A 109 1.11 -0.99 3.78
C MET A 109 1.12 -2.15 2.78
N SER A 110 0.11 -3.02 2.80
CA SER A 110 0.00 -4.14 1.86
C SER A 110 -0.97 -3.81 0.71
N SER A 111 -0.46 -3.79 -0.52
CA SER A 111 -1.29 -3.68 -1.73
C SER A 111 -1.96 -5.00 -2.14
N SER A 112 -1.63 -6.11 -1.48
CA SER A 112 -2.20 -7.44 -1.73
C SER A 112 -2.26 -8.21 -0.41
N PRO A 113 -3.15 -7.81 0.52
CA PRO A 113 -3.22 -8.43 1.83
C PRO A 113 -3.58 -9.91 1.70
N ALA A 114 -2.75 -10.78 2.26
CA ALA A 114 -3.04 -12.20 2.36
C ALA A 114 -4.05 -12.47 3.49
N PRO A 115 -4.89 -13.51 3.37
CA PRO A 115 -5.63 -14.04 4.52
C PRO A 115 -4.68 -14.48 5.64
N ARG A 116 -5.18 -14.50 6.88
CA ARG A 116 -4.42 -14.97 8.07
C ARG A 116 -4.02 -16.44 8.02
N ASP A 117 -4.67 -17.24 7.19
CA ASP A 117 -4.40 -18.66 7.00
C ASP A 117 -3.04 -18.87 6.29
N PRO A 118 -2.05 -19.52 6.93
CA PRO A 118 -0.73 -19.74 6.33
C PRO A 118 -0.74 -20.48 5.00
N GLU A 119 -1.69 -21.41 4.79
CA GLU A 119 -1.80 -22.11 3.51
C GLU A 119 -2.25 -21.15 2.40
N LYS A 120 -3.19 -20.25 2.70
CA LYS A 120 -3.64 -19.21 1.78
C LYS A 120 -2.58 -18.14 1.51
N VAL A 121 -1.71 -17.86 2.49
CA VAL A 121 -0.54 -16.98 2.27
C VAL A 121 0.39 -17.60 1.23
N ALA A 122 0.75 -18.88 1.40
CA ALA A 122 1.59 -19.60 0.45
C ALA A 122 0.92 -19.71 -0.94
N GLU A 123 -0.38 -19.99 -0.97
CA GLU A 123 -1.16 -20.04 -2.21
C GLU A 123 -1.14 -18.69 -2.95
N LEU A 124 -1.40 -17.58 -2.24
CA LEU A 124 -1.38 -16.23 -2.83
C LEU A 124 0.00 -15.91 -3.42
N ALA A 125 1.07 -16.18 -2.68
CA ALA A 125 2.44 -15.96 -3.14
C ALA A 125 2.75 -16.78 -4.41
N ALA A 126 2.35 -18.06 -4.43
CA ALA A 126 2.54 -18.93 -5.59
C ALA A 126 1.73 -18.45 -6.81
N ILE A 127 0.49 -17.99 -6.61
CA ILE A 127 -0.36 -17.44 -7.67
C ILE A 127 0.26 -16.16 -8.26
N MET A 128 0.70 -15.23 -7.42
CA MET A 128 1.33 -13.98 -7.86
C MET A 128 2.59 -14.26 -8.68
N SER A 129 3.49 -15.11 -8.15
CA SER A 129 4.71 -15.52 -8.84
C SER A 129 4.41 -16.20 -10.19
N ARG A 130 3.40 -17.07 -10.24
CA ARG A 130 3.00 -17.74 -11.48
C ARG A 130 2.44 -16.76 -12.51
N MET A 131 1.59 -15.81 -12.11
CA MET A 131 1.06 -14.79 -13.04
C MET A 131 2.19 -13.92 -13.62
N GLU A 132 3.16 -13.52 -12.78
CA GLU A 132 4.35 -12.78 -13.22
C GLU A 132 5.20 -13.60 -14.20
N ALA A 133 5.45 -14.87 -13.90
CA ALA A 133 6.23 -15.76 -14.76
C ALA A 133 5.57 -15.97 -16.13
N ILE A 134 4.25 -16.20 -16.17
CA ILE A 134 3.48 -16.35 -17.42
C ILE A 134 3.64 -15.09 -18.28
N TYR A 135 3.45 -13.92 -17.67
CA TYR A 135 3.57 -12.65 -18.38
C TYR A 135 5.00 -12.41 -18.87
N GLY A 136 6.00 -12.61 -18.01
CA GLY A 136 7.42 -12.34 -18.31
C GLY A 136 8.05 -13.31 -19.31
N ALA A 137 7.60 -14.57 -19.34
CA ALA A 137 8.08 -15.59 -20.26
C ALA A 137 7.24 -15.69 -21.55
N GLY A 138 6.16 -14.91 -21.67
CA GLY A 138 5.23 -14.96 -22.79
C GLY A 138 5.90 -14.70 -24.15
N LYS A 139 5.59 -15.54 -25.13
CA LYS A 139 6.08 -15.40 -26.51
C LYS A 139 4.97 -15.71 -27.52
N VAL A 140 5.01 -15.02 -28.64
CA VAL A 140 4.12 -15.25 -29.78
C VAL A 140 4.94 -15.82 -30.93
N CYS A 141 4.64 -17.05 -31.32
CA CYS A 141 5.35 -17.73 -32.40
C CYS A 141 4.53 -17.74 -33.69
N ASP A 142 5.14 -17.27 -34.77
CA ASP A 142 4.58 -17.32 -36.12
C ASP A 142 5.66 -17.78 -37.12
N ASN A 143 5.33 -18.75 -37.97
CA ASN A 143 6.22 -19.30 -39.00
C ASN A 143 7.64 -19.67 -38.49
N GLY A 144 7.73 -20.23 -37.29
CA GLY A 144 9.01 -20.63 -36.67
C GLY A 144 9.79 -19.49 -36.01
N ARG A 145 9.31 -18.24 -36.11
CA ARG A 145 9.86 -17.09 -35.37
C ARG A 145 9.00 -16.79 -34.15
N CYS A 146 9.60 -16.86 -32.97
CA CYS A 146 8.96 -16.44 -31.72
C CYS A 146 9.42 -15.03 -31.36
N ARG A 147 8.46 -14.16 -31.05
CA ARG A 147 8.67 -12.79 -30.57
C ARG A 147 8.27 -12.68 -29.11
N ASP A 148 9.12 -12.10 -28.28
CA ASP A 148 8.78 -11.74 -26.90
C ASP A 148 8.04 -10.39 -26.82
N LEU A 149 7.64 -9.98 -25.61
CA LEU A 149 6.92 -8.71 -25.40
C LEU A 149 7.71 -7.49 -25.88
N GLN A 150 9.03 -7.47 -25.76
CA GLN A 150 9.85 -6.33 -26.18
C GLN A 150 9.87 -6.21 -27.70
N GLU A 151 10.01 -7.34 -28.40
CA GLU A 151 9.89 -7.40 -29.86
C GLU A 151 8.50 -7.00 -30.34
N LEU A 152 7.44 -7.50 -29.71
CA LEU A 152 6.07 -7.14 -30.05
C LEU A 152 5.78 -5.67 -29.79
N THR A 153 6.35 -5.09 -28.72
CA THR A 153 6.23 -3.66 -28.41
C THR A 153 6.85 -2.80 -29.52
N ARG A 154 8.02 -3.20 -30.05
CA ARG A 154 8.64 -2.53 -31.21
C ARG A 154 7.75 -2.60 -32.45
N VAL A 155 7.15 -3.77 -32.73
CA VAL A 155 6.19 -3.92 -33.84
C VAL A 155 5.01 -2.96 -33.68
N MET A 156 4.40 -2.92 -32.50
CA MET A 156 3.26 -2.03 -32.23
C MET A 156 3.61 -0.53 -32.34
N ALA A 157 4.86 -0.15 -32.08
CA ALA A 157 5.32 1.23 -32.15
C ALA A 157 5.71 1.66 -33.57
N GLU A 158 6.45 0.80 -34.28
CA GLU A 158 7.14 1.16 -35.52
C GLU A 158 6.41 0.69 -36.78
N SER A 159 5.71 -0.44 -36.72
CA SER A 159 5.03 -0.99 -37.91
C SER A 159 3.86 -0.09 -38.33
N ARG A 160 3.63 -0.04 -39.63
CA ARG A 160 2.48 0.61 -40.27
C ARG A 160 1.65 -0.38 -41.09
N ASP A 161 2.00 -1.66 -41.02
CA ASP A 161 1.28 -2.75 -41.64
C ASP A 161 0.15 -3.20 -40.69
N ALA A 162 -1.09 -3.13 -41.17
CA ALA A 162 -2.26 -3.45 -40.34
C ALA A 162 -2.32 -4.93 -39.94
N ASP A 163 -1.90 -5.84 -40.83
CA ASP A 163 -1.93 -7.28 -40.57
C ASP A 163 -0.84 -7.66 -39.57
N GLU A 164 0.34 -7.04 -39.67
CA GLU A 164 1.42 -7.26 -38.70
C GLU A 164 1.03 -6.76 -37.29
N LEU A 165 0.42 -5.58 -37.21
CA LEU A 165 -0.08 -5.01 -35.94
C LEU A 165 -1.17 -5.90 -35.34
N LEU A 166 -2.13 -6.36 -36.16
CA LEU A 166 -3.20 -7.24 -35.71
C LEU A 166 -2.65 -8.57 -35.20
N ALA A 167 -1.71 -9.18 -35.95
CA ALA A 167 -1.07 -10.43 -35.55
C ALA A 167 -0.31 -10.29 -34.23
N ALA A 168 0.42 -9.18 -34.02
CA ALA A 168 1.10 -8.90 -32.76
C ALA A 168 0.10 -8.74 -31.60
N TRP A 169 -0.97 -7.96 -31.80
CA TRP A 169 -1.98 -7.66 -30.78
C TRP A 169 -2.80 -8.88 -30.36
N VAL A 170 -3.26 -9.68 -31.34
CA VAL A 170 -4.04 -10.90 -31.10
C VAL A 170 -3.12 -11.97 -30.52
N GLY A 171 -1.94 -12.13 -31.10
CA GLY A 171 -0.94 -13.08 -30.63
C GLY A 171 -0.62 -12.88 -29.16
N TRP A 172 -0.34 -11.64 -28.73
CA TRP A 172 -0.03 -11.36 -27.32
C TRP A 172 -1.18 -11.72 -26.38
N ARG A 173 -2.44 -11.51 -26.81
CA ARG A 173 -3.63 -11.89 -26.04
C ARG A 173 -3.82 -13.39 -25.87
N THR A 174 -3.03 -14.23 -26.56
CA THR A 174 -3.02 -15.68 -26.33
C THR A 174 -2.12 -16.11 -25.17
N VAL A 175 -1.30 -15.19 -24.60
CA VAL A 175 -0.45 -15.46 -23.42
C VAL A 175 -1.26 -15.44 -22.11
N SER A 176 -2.20 -14.49 -21.97
CA SER A 176 -2.97 -14.29 -20.73
C SER A 176 -4.15 -15.24 -20.44
N PRO A 177 -4.69 -16.10 -21.32
CA PRO A 177 -5.81 -16.99 -21.00
C PRO A 177 -5.57 -17.88 -19.78
N GLU A 178 -4.36 -18.38 -19.58
CA GLU A 178 -4.01 -19.19 -18.40
C GLU A 178 -3.90 -18.37 -17.10
N ILE A 179 -3.75 -17.05 -17.19
CA ILE A 179 -3.80 -16.13 -16.05
C ILE A 179 -5.22 -16.02 -15.50
N ARG A 180 -6.27 -16.22 -16.31
CA ARG A 180 -7.66 -16.03 -15.88
C ARG A 180 -8.04 -16.77 -14.59
N PRO A 181 -7.86 -18.10 -14.44
CA PRO A 181 -8.20 -18.79 -13.20
C PRO A 181 -7.32 -18.35 -12.02
N LEU A 182 -6.05 -18.03 -12.28
CA LEU A 182 -5.12 -17.51 -11.27
C LEU A 182 -5.61 -16.15 -10.73
N TYR A 183 -6.02 -15.25 -11.62
CA TYR A 183 -6.52 -13.92 -11.28
C TYR A 183 -7.84 -13.99 -10.49
N GLN A 184 -8.74 -14.91 -10.84
CA GLN A 184 -9.97 -15.14 -10.08
C GLN A 184 -9.66 -15.57 -8.64
N ARG A 185 -8.69 -16.47 -8.46
CA ARG A 185 -8.29 -16.92 -7.12
C ARG A 185 -7.53 -15.83 -6.36
N PHE A 186 -6.67 -15.07 -7.03
CA PHE A 186 -6.02 -13.88 -6.47
C PHE A 186 -7.05 -12.90 -5.91
N VAL A 187 -8.08 -12.54 -6.68
CA VAL A 187 -9.14 -11.62 -6.22
C VAL A 187 -9.90 -12.19 -5.01
N ALA A 188 -10.17 -13.50 -4.99
CA ALA A 188 -10.84 -14.13 -3.85
C ALA A 188 -10.01 -14.05 -2.56
N LEU A 189 -8.72 -14.38 -2.64
CA LEU A 189 -7.80 -14.38 -1.50
C LEU A 189 -7.54 -12.96 -0.99
N THR A 190 -7.27 -12.01 -1.89
CA THR A 190 -6.99 -10.61 -1.51
C THR A 190 -8.23 -9.89 -0.99
N ARG A 191 -9.43 -10.21 -1.49
CA ARG A 191 -10.69 -9.73 -0.91
C ARG A 191 -10.89 -10.25 0.52
N GLU A 192 -10.61 -11.54 0.76
CA GLU A 192 -10.66 -12.11 2.11
C GLU A 192 -9.66 -11.41 3.03
N GLY A 193 -8.42 -11.21 2.58
CA GLY A 193 -7.39 -10.48 3.32
C GLY A 193 -7.81 -9.04 3.64
N ALA A 194 -8.31 -8.28 2.66
CA ALA A 194 -8.79 -6.91 2.84
C ALA A 194 -9.89 -6.80 3.92
N ARG A 195 -10.84 -7.73 3.93
CA ARG A 195 -11.90 -7.80 4.96
C ARG A 195 -11.35 -8.09 6.34
N GLN A 196 -10.36 -8.98 6.45
CA GLN A 196 -9.72 -9.30 7.73
C GLN A 196 -8.94 -8.13 8.34
N ILE A 197 -8.62 -7.12 7.54
CA ILE A 197 -7.99 -5.86 7.97
C ILE A 197 -8.97 -4.67 7.91
N GLY A 198 -10.28 -4.92 7.79
CA GLY A 198 -11.32 -3.90 8.01
C GLY A 198 -11.75 -3.10 6.78
N PHE A 199 -11.45 -3.54 5.55
CA PHE A 199 -11.96 -2.94 4.31
C PHE A 199 -13.01 -3.83 3.64
N ASP A 200 -13.98 -3.24 2.95
CA ASP A 200 -15.06 -3.99 2.28
C ASP A 200 -14.54 -4.95 1.19
N ASP A 201 -13.55 -4.47 0.43
CA ASP A 201 -12.83 -5.21 -0.60
C ASP A 201 -11.43 -4.60 -0.88
N LEU A 202 -10.70 -5.25 -1.79
CA LEU A 202 -9.37 -4.81 -2.22
C LEU A 202 -9.36 -3.41 -2.87
N GLY A 203 -10.43 -3.05 -3.59
CA GLY A 203 -10.54 -1.75 -4.22
C GLY A 203 -10.72 -0.63 -3.20
N ALA A 204 -11.51 -0.87 -2.15
CA ALA A 204 -11.66 0.06 -1.03
C ALA A 204 -10.32 0.28 -0.31
N LEU A 205 -9.55 -0.78 -0.06
CA LEU A 205 -8.19 -0.71 0.48
C LEU A 205 -7.27 0.14 -0.39
N TRP A 206 -7.28 -0.05 -1.71
CA TRP A 206 -6.42 0.75 -2.60
C TRP A 206 -6.82 2.23 -2.63
N ARG A 207 -8.12 2.53 -2.62
CA ARG A 207 -8.62 3.90 -2.61
C ARG A 207 -8.42 4.60 -1.27
N SER A 208 -8.33 3.87 -0.16
CA SER A 208 -8.13 4.48 1.17
C SER A 208 -6.79 5.20 1.30
N GLY A 209 -5.81 4.91 0.44
CA GLY A 209 -4.54 5.63 0.38
C GLY A 209 -4.65 7.11 -0.02
N TYR A 210 -5.82 7.54 -0.50
CA TYR A 210 -6.09 8.93 -0.90
C TYR A 210 -6.76 9.77 0.19
N ASP A 211 -6.95 9.21 1.39
CA ASP A 211 -7.68 9.86 2.50
C ASP A 211 -9.09 10.36 2.08
N MET A 212 -9.71 9.61 1.16
CA MET A 212 -11.05 9.82 0.65
C MET A 212 -11.88 8.56 0.87
N THR A 213 -13.20 8.71 1.00
CA THR A 213 -14.10 7.56 0.87
C THR A 213 -13.98 6.96 -0.55
N PRO A 214 -14.23 5.65 -0.73
CA PRO A 214 -14.25 5.02 -2.05
C PRO A 214 -15.12 5.77 -3.07
N GLU A 215 -16.25 6.32 -2.63
CA GLU A 215 -17.21 7.08 -3.44
C GLU A 215 -16.64 8.44 -3.86
N GLN A 216 -16.09 9.21 -2.91
CA GLN A 216 -15.45 10.50 -3.21
C GLN A 216 -14.30 10.36 -4.21
N PHE A 217 -13.50 9.28 -4.09
CA PHE A 217 -12.43 9.01 -5.04
C PHE A 217 -12.98 8.73 -6.44
N ALA A 218 -14.04 7.92 -6.56
CA ALA A 218 -14.67 7.61 -7.83
C ALA A 218 -15.26 8.86 -8.50
N ASP A 219 -15.95 9.70 -7.73
CA ASP A 219 -16.52 10.96 -8.20
C ASP A 219 -15.43 11.92 -8.69
N GLU A 220 -14.31 12.01 -7.99
CA GLU A 220 -13.18 12.86 -8.38
C GLU A 220 -12.50 12.37 -9.67
N VAL A 221 -12.34 11.05 -9.84
CA VAL A 221 -11.83 10.45 -11.08
C VAL A 221 -12.75 10.76 -12.26
N GLU A 222 -14.07 10.61 -12.10
CA GLU A 222 -15.05 10.92 -13.14
C GLU A 222 -15.04 12.41 -13.49
N ARG A 223 -14.97 13.29 -12.48
CA ARG A 223 -14.86 14.73 -12.68
C ARG A 223 -13.63 15.10 -13.51
N LEU A 224 -12.47 14.50 -13.21
CA LEU A 224 -11.23 14.73 -13.94
C LEU A 224 -11.30 14.15 -15.36
N TRP A 225 -11.85 12.95 -15.53
CA TRP A 225 -12.09 12.35 -16.84
C TRP A 225 -12.96 13.24 -17.72
N ALA A 226 -14.09 13.74 -17.22
CA ALA A 226 -15.00 14.61 -17.96
C ALA A 226 -14.34 15.93 -18.42
N GLN A 227 -13.32 16.41 -17.70
CA GLN A 227 -12.55 17.60 -18.11
C GLN A 227 -11.56 17.31 -19.23
N VAL A 228 -10.99 16.10 -19.27
CA VAL A 228 -10.03 15.68 -20.30
C VAL A 228 -10.73 15.09 -21.52
N ALA A 229 -11.93 14.54 -21.37
CA ALA A 229 -12.68 13.88 -22.44
C ALA A 229 -12.87 14.72 -23.72
N PRO A 230 -13.10 16.05 -23.67
CA PRO A 230 -13.18 16.84 -24.91
C PRO A 230 -11.86 16.96 -25.69
N LEU A 231 -10.73 16.68 -25.04
CA LEU A 231 -9.39 16.68 -25.66
C LEU A 231 -9.03 15.32 -26.27
N TYR A 232 -9.55 14.22 -25.72
CA TYR A 232 -9.28 12.85 -26.16
C TYR A 232 -10.11 12.49 -27.41
#